data_AF-A0A8T3W9E3-F1
#
_entry.id   AF-A0A8T3W9E3-F1
#
_cell.length_a   1.000
_cell.length_b   1.000
_cell.length_c   1.000
_cell.angle_alpha   90.00
_cell.angle_beta   90.00
_cell.angle_gamma   90.00
#
_symmetry.space_group_name_H-M   'P 1'
#
loop_
_entity.id
_entity.type
_entity.pdbx_description
1 polymer ?
#
loop_
_entity_poly.entity_id
_entity_poly.type
_entity_poly.pdbx_seq_one_letter_code
_entity_poly.pdbx_strand_id
1 'polypeptide(L)' 'MAEKEMVKRAVVAGAAAAMKYKERNPRATEQETVAHVIKEMKRILNEIEDV' A
#
# COMPACT_ATOMS: atom_id res chain seq x y z
N MET A 1 21.00 8.65 3.92
CA MET A 1 20.70 7.43 4.72
C MET A 1 19.23 7.30 5.10
N ALA A 2 18.56 8.37 5.58
CA ALA A 2 17.15 8.34 5.99
C ALA A 2 16.16 7.97 4.85
N GLU A 3 16.39 8.45 3.64
CA GLU A 3 15.53 8.19 2.48
C GLU A 3 15.43 6.69 2.13
N LYS A 4 16.56 5.97 2.17
CA LYS A 4 16.58 4.52 1.92
C LYS A 4 15.78 3.74 2.96
N GLU A 5 15.78 4.20 4.21
CA GLU A 5 15.03 3.59 5.29
C GLU A 5 13.52 3.84 5.14
N MET A 6 13.13 5.06 4.72
CA MET A 6 11.74 5.36 4.37
C MET A 6 11.23 4.49 3.23
N VAL A 7 12.03 4.32 2.16
CA VAL A 7 11.67 3.45 1.03
C VAL A 7 11.46 2.01 1.49
N LYS A 8 12.34 1.46 2.34
CA LYS A 8 12.16 0.10 2.88
C LYS A 8 10.85 -0.04 3.65
N ARG A 9 10.54 0.91 4.53
CA ARG A 9 9.30 0.89 5.31
C ARG A 9 8.07 0.98 4.41
N ALA A 10 8.10 1.84 3.39
CA ALA A 10 7.03 1.96 2.41
C ALA A 10 6.80 0.65 1.63
N VAL A 11 7.89 -0.03 1.22
CA VAL A 11 7.80 -1.33 0.54
C VAL A 11 7.17 -2.40 1.44
N VAL A 12 7.59 -2.48 2.71
CA VAL A 12 7.02 -3.44 3.67
C VAL A 12 5.54 -3.16 3.92
N ALA A 13 5.16 -1.89 4.09
CA ALA A 13 3.77 -1.50 4.27
C ALA A 13 2.91 -1.84 3.04
N GLY A 14 3.40 -1.56 1.84
CA GLY A 14 2.73 -1.91 0.59
C GLY A 14 2.54 -3.42 0.42
N ALA A 15 3.57 -4.22 0.74
CA ALA A 15 3.48 -5.68 0.71
C ALA A 15 2.45 -6.22 1.72
N ALA A 16 2.43 -5.68 2.94
CA ALA A 16 1.45 -6.07 3.96
C ALA A 16 0.01 -5.75 3.52
N ALA A 17 -0.21 -4.58 2.92
CA ALA A 17 -1.51 -4.19 2.37
C ALA A 17 -1.95 -5.13 1.22
N ALA A 18 -1.04 -5.46 0.30
CA ALA A 18 -1.30 -6.38 -0.79
C ALA A 18 -1.67 -7.79 -0.28
N MET A 19 -0.92 -8.32 0.70
CA MET A 19 -1.21 -9.63 1.29
C MET A 19 -2.59 -9.65 1.95
N LYS A 20 -2.91 -8.65 2.77
CA LYS A 20 -4.22 -8.54 3.44
C LYS A 20 -5.38 -8.42 2.44
N TYR A 21 -5.16 -7.73 1.32
CA TYR A 21 -6.16 -7.64 0.24
C TYR A 21 -6.38 -8.99 -0.43
N LYS A 22 -5.30 -9.73 -0.73
CA LYS A 22 -5.36 -11.08 -1.32
C LYS A 22 -5.97 -12.12 -0.39
N GLU A 23 -5.71 -12.05 0.91
CA GLU A 23 -6.37 -12.92 1.91
C GLU A 23 -7.90 -12.78 1.87
N ARG A 24 -8.39 -11.56 1.68
CA ARG A 24 -9.83 -11.26 1.58
C ARG A 24 -10.39 -11.50 0.18
N ASN A 25 -9.54 -11.40 -0.84
CA ASN A 25 -9.90 -11.54 -2.25
C ASN A 25 -8.95 -12.53 -2.96
N PRO A 26 -9.04 -13.85 -2.69
CA PRO A 26 -8.05 -14.82 -3.17
C PRO A 26 -7.91 -14.89 -4.69
N ARG A 27 -8.98 -14.51 -5.41
CA ARG A 27 -9.05 -14.51 -6.88
C ARG A 27 -8.69 -13.18 -7.52
N ALA A 28 -8.41 -12.14 -6.73
CA ALA A 28 -8.05 -10.84 -7.29
C ALA A 28 -6.83 -10.96 -8.19
N THR A 29 -6.77 -10.22 -9.28
CA THR A 29 -5.59 -10.18 -10.14
C THR A 29 -4.47 -9.37 -9.49
N GLU A 30 -3.28 -9.45 -10.05
CA GLU A 30 -2.17 -8.57 -9.64
C GLU A 30 -2.52 -7.10 -9.89
N GLN A 31 -3.16 -6.77 -11.02
CA GLN A 31 -3.57 -5.40 -11.31
C GLN A 31 -4.57 -4.86 -10.28
N GLU A 32 -5.56 -5.68 -9.89
CA GLU A 32 -6.54 -5.28 -8.86
C GLU A 32 -5.87 -5.08 -7.50
N THR A 33 -4.90 -5.92 -7.16
CA THR A 33 -4.16 -5.83 -5.91
C THR A 33 -3.31 -4.57 -5.87
N VAL A 34 -2.58 -4.26 -6.95
CA VAL A 34 -1.78 -3.03 -7.06
C VAL A 34 -2.67 -1.79 -7.03
N ALA A 35 -3.79 -1.80 -7.76
CA ALA A 35 -4.74 -0.70 -7.76
C ALA A 35 -5.31 -0.42 -6.35
N HIS A 36 -5.59 -1.48 -5.58
CA HIS A 36 -6.02 -1.35 -4.19
C HIS A 36 -4.94 -0.69 -3.32
N VAL A 37 -3.69 -1.17 -3.39
CA VAL A 37 -2.58 -0.59 -2.60
C VAL A 37 -2.37 0.89 -2.95
N ILE A 38 -2.36 1.26 -4.23
CA ILE A 38 -2.23 2.66 -4.66
C ILE A 38 -3.38 3.51 -4.11
N LYS A 39 -4.61 3.00 -4.14
CA LYS A 39 -5.78 3.72 -3.61
C LYS A 39 -5.68 3.96 -2.10
N GLU A 40 -5.27 2.95 -1.34
CA GLU A 40 -5.06 3.09 0.11
C GLU A 40 -3.94 4.08 0.42
N MET A 41 -2.83 4.05 -0.34
CA MET A 41 -1.75 5.03 -0.17
C MET A 41 -2.22 6.46 -0.43
N LYS A 42 -3.00 6.69 -1.50
CA LYS A 42 -3.58 8.01 -1.78
C LYS A 42 -4.50 8.48 -0.65
N ARG A 43 -5.32 7.59 -0.09
CA ARG A 43 -6.18 7.90 1.05
C ARG A 43 -5.38 8.37 2.25
N ILE A 44 -4.32 7.63 2.61
CA ILE A 44 -3.43 8.00 3.73
C ILE A 44 -2.75 9.34 3.48
N LEU A 45 -2.26 9.59 2.25
CA LEU A 45 -1.62 10.87 1.92
C LEU A 45 -2.61 12.03 2.05
N ASN A 46 -3.84 11.88 1.56
CA ASN A 46 -4.87 12.90 1.71
C ASN A 46 -5.23 13.14 3.19
N GLU A 47 -5.33 12.08 4.01
CA GLU A 47 -5.59 12.19 5.45
C GLU A 47 -4.44 12.91 6.20
N ILE A 48 -3.23 12.93 5.65
CA ILE A 48 -2.09 13.67 6.20
C ILE A 48 -2.09 15.13 5.73
N GLU A 49 -2.49 15.40 4.48
CA GLU A 49 -2.53 16.75 3.91
C GLU A 49 -3.72 17.59 4.42
N ASP A 50 -4.82 16.94 4.83
CA ASP A 50 -5.99 17.60 5.42
C ASP A 50 -5.83 17.92 6.93
N VAL A 51 -4.63 17.72 7.51
CA VAL A 51 -4.26 18.01 8.92
C VAL A 51 -3.25 19.15 8.99
#